data_AF-A0A957L9R1-F1
#
_entry.id   AF-A0A957L9R1-F1
#
_cell.length_a   1.000
_cell.length_b   1.000
_cell.length_c   1.000
_cell.angle_alpha   90.00
_cell.angle_beta   90.00
_cell.angle_gamma   90.00
#
_symmetry.space_group_name_H-M   'P 1'
#
loop_
_entity.id
_entity.type
_entity.pdbx_description
1 polymer ?
#
loop_
_entity_poly.entity_id
_entity_poly.type
_entity_poly.pdbx_seq_one_letter_code
_entity_poly.pdbx_strand_id
1 'polypeptide(L)' 'YWQTLLKRIRLFASKLAIAGDIVILRKGEPADPTDFKGLIKLQITPQGLDKAE' A
#
# COMPACT_ATOMS: atom_id res chain seq x y z
N TYR A 1 19.66 0.35 -9.57
CA TYR A 1 18.88 1.53 -9.14
C TYR A 1 17.44 1.12 -8.83
N TRP A 2 17.18 0.64 -7.62
CA TRP A 2 15.85 0.18 -7.22
C TRP A 2 14.94 1.37 -6.83
N GLN A 3 15.54 2.49 -6.42
CA GLN A 3 14.84 3.68 -5.95
C GLN A 3 13.92 4.29 -7.02
N THR A 4 14.24 4.12 -8.31
CA THR A 4 13.44 4.61 -9.43
C THR A 4 12.08 3.91 -9.53
N LEU A 5 11.97 2.68 -9.03
CA LEU A 5 10.73 1.90 -9.02
C LEU A 5 9.77 2.37 -7.92
N LEU A 6 10.26 3.05 -6.88
CA LEU A 6 9.45 3.47 -5.73
C LEU A 6 8.25 4.32 -6.13
N LYS A 7 8.37 5.20 -7.13
CA LYS A 7 7.22 5.99 -7.62
C LYS A 7 6.10 5.08 -8.15
N ARG A 8 6.46 4.08 -8.95
CA ARG A 8 5.49 3.12 -9.51
C ARG A 8 4.90 2.25 -8.42
N ILE A 9 5.73 1.72 -7.52
CA ILE A 9 5.29 0.90 -6.39
C ILE A 9 4.29 1.66 -5.52
N ARG A 10 4.57 2.92 -5.17
CA ARG A 10 3.65 3.76 -4.38
C ARG A 10 2.34 4.00 -5.11
N LEU A 11 2.37 4.25 -6.43
CA LEU A 11 1.16 4.43 -7.23
C LEU A 11 0.27 3.17 -7.18
N PHE A 12 0.85 1.98 -7.37
CA PHE A 12 0.09 0.73 -7.30
C PHE A 12 -0.39 0.40 -5.88
N ALA A 13 0.45 0.64 -4.87
CA ALA A 13 0.04 0.48 -3.47
C ALA A 13 -1.15 1.38 -3.12
N SER A 14 -1.17 2.63 -3.60
CA SER A 14 -2.30 3.54 -3.44
C SER A 14 -3.58 2.95 -4.05
N LYS A 15 -3.49 2.43 -5.28
CA LYS A 15 -4.64 1.81 -5.97
C LYS A 15 -5.18 0.57 -5.25
N LEU A 16 -4.28 -0.31 -4.81
CA LEU A 16 -4.65 -1.51 -4.05
C LEU A 16 -5.28 -1.15 -2.70
N ALA A 17 -4.77 -0.11 -2.05
CA ALA A 17 -5.32 0.36 -0.79
C ALA A 17 -6.71 0.99 -0.94
N ILE A 18 -6.92 1.78 -2.00
CA ILE A 18 -8.25 2.30 -2.36
C ILE A 18 -9.23 1.16 -2.69
N ALA A 19 -8.75 0.09 -3.33
CA ALA A 19 -9.56 -1.08 -3.64
C ALA A 19 -9.89 -1.96 -2.42
N GLY A 20 -9.29 -1.71 -1.26
CA GLY A 20 -9.45 -2.50 -0.04
C GLY A 20 -8.56 -3.75 0.03
N ASP A 21 -7.67 -3.96 -0.96
CA ASP A 21 -6.84 -5.17 -1.07
C ASP A 21 -5.62 -5.13 -0.14
N ILE A 22 -5.17 -3.93 0.22
CA ILE A 22 -4.09 -3.73 1.19
C ILE A 22 -4.41 -2.56 2.14
N VAL A 23 -3.76 -2.54 3.30
CA VAL A 23 -3.73 -1.38 4.21
C VAL A 23 -2.34 -0.80 4.23
N ILE A 24 -2.24 0.53 4.10
CA ILE A 24 -0.99 1.26 4.23
C ILE A 24 -0.89 1.74 5.68
N LEU A 25 0.15 1.32 6.39
CA LEU A 25 0.39 1.71 7.77
C LEU A 25 1.55 2.68 7.87
N ARG A 26 1.41 3.71 8.70
CA ARG A 26 2.46 4.65 9.08
C ARG A 26 2.56 4.67 10.60
N LYS A 27 3.74 4.34 11.13
CA LYS A 27 3.97 4.20 12.58
C LYS A 27 2.97 3.27 13.30
N GLY A 28 2.43 2.28 12.58
CA GLY A 28 1.46 1.33 13.11
C GLY A 28 0.00 1.73 12.92
N GLU A 29 -0.29 2.95 12.48
CA GLU A 29 -1.65 3.42 12.23
C GLU A 29 -1.99 3.42 10.74
N PRO A 30 -3.25 3.16 10.36
CA PRO A 30 -3.72 3.33 8.99
C PRO A 30 -3.45 4.74 8.48
N ALA A 31 -2.71 4.84 7.38
CA ALA A 31 -2.42 6.08 6.70
C ALA A 31 -3.39 6.29 5.54
N ASP A 32 -3.60 7.55 5.17
CA ASP A 32 -4.36 7.90 3.98
C ASP A 32 -3.74 7.26 2.72
N PRO A 33 -4.53 6.52 1.90
CA PRO A 33 -4.04 5.85 0.70
C PRO A 33 -3.52 6.78 -0.40
N THR A 34 -3.85 8.08 -0.35
CA THR A 34 -3.51 9.08 -1.38
C THR A 34 -2.41 10.03 -0.93
N ASP A 35 -2.21 10.22 0.38
CA ASP A 35 -1.15 11.06 0.94
C ASP A 35 -0.35 10.35 2.06
N PHE A 36 0.41 9.32 1.69
CA PHE A 36 1.36 8.66 2.60
C PHE A 36 2.83 9.01 2.28
N LYS A 37 3.55 9.47 3.31
CA LYS A 37 4.94 9.93 3.22
C LYS A 37 5.84 9.24 4.23
N GLY A 38 7.13 9.15 3.88
CA GLY A 38 8.17 8.57 4.72
C GLY A 38 8.14 7.04 4.73
N LEU A 39 8.49 6.47 5.89
CA LEU A 39 8.50 5.04 6.14
C LEU A 39 7.06 4.53 6.31
N ILE A 40 6.70 3.58 5.45
CA ILE A 40 5.38 2.96 5.42
C ILE A 40 5.51 1.44 5.46
N LYS A 41 4.46 0.78 5.91
CA LYS A 41 4.28 -0.67 5.77
C LYS A 41 3.05 -0.93 4.90
N LEU A 42 3.14 -1.97 4.09
CA LEU A 42 2.01 -2.47 3.31
C LEU A 42 1.60 -3.80 3.93
N GLN A 43 0.32 -3.94 4.22
CA GLN A 43 -0.24 -5.16 4.78
C GLN A 43 -1.38 -5.64 3.88
N ILE A 44 -1.37 -6.91 3.50
CA ILE A 44 -2.47 -7.49 2.73
C ILE A 44 -3.72 -7.63 3.61
N THR A 45 -4.89 -7.36 3.05
CA THR A 45 -6.17 -7.61 3.72
C THR A 45 -6.68 -9.01 3.40
N PRO A 46 -7.65 -9.54 4.16
CA PRO A 46 -8.35 -10.77 3.79
C PRO A 46 -8.90 -10.71 2.37
N GLN A 47 -9.54 -9.59 1.97
CA GLN A 47 -10.05 -9.39 0.62
C GLN A 47 -8.96 -9.47 -0.45
N GLY A 48 -7.80 -8.85 -0.22
CA GLY A 48 -6.68 -8.92 -1.15
C GLY A 48 -6.09 -10.32 -1.25
N LEU A 49 -6.15 -11.10 -0.16
CA LEU A 49 -5.74 -12.49 -0.14
C LEU A 49 -6.72 -13.37 -0.94
N ASP A 50 -8.02 -13.20 -0.73
CA ASP A 50 -9.09 -13.94 -1.44
C ASP A 50 -9.06 -13.72 -2.96
N LYS A 51 -8.55 -12.57 -3.42
CA LYS A 51 -8.37 -12.27 -4.87
C LYS A 51 -7.10 -12.87 -5.47
N ALA A 52 -6.15 -13.28 -4.63
CA ALA A 52 -4.88 -13.85 -5.08
C ALA A 52 -4.93 -15.39 -5.19
N GLU A 53 -5.93 -16.02 -4.55
CA GLU A 53 -6.33 -17.41 -4.75
C GLU A 53 -7.15 -17.60 -6.04
#